data_AF-A0A5D4MH47-F1
#
_entry.id   AF-A0A5D4MH47-F1
#
_cell.length_a   1.000
_cell.length_b   1.000
_cell.length_c   1.000
_cell.angle_alpha   90.00
_cell.angle_beta   90.00
_cell.angle_gamma   90.00
#
_symmetry.space_group_name_H-M   'P 1'
#
loop_
_entity.id
_entity.type
_entity.pdbx_description
1 polymer ?
#
loop_
_entity_poly.entity_id
_entity_poly.type
_entity_poly.pdbx_seq_one_letter_code
_entity_poly.pdbx_strand_id
1 'polypeptide(L)' 'MPVCVVFNQINVLSMSSNSIVASGQNSQPDWNSQGKMNSGIGNYVNSVVFGCSSVINDPDFVDTPIAQPEGINLQPTSQI' A
#
# COMPACT_ATOMS: atom_id res chain seq x y z
N MET A 1 -22.99 -16.86 -22.40
CA MET A 1 -23.07 -15.62 -23.20
C MET A 1 -22.29 -14.54 -22.47
N PRO A 2 -21.38 -13.81 -23.13
CA PRO A 2 -20.70 -12.69 -22.50
C PRO A 2 -21.72 -11.60 -22.16
N VAL A 3 -21.67 -11.09 -20.94
CA VAL A 3 -22.53 -9.99 -20.47
C VAL A 3 -21.75 -8.69 -20.67
N CYS A 4 -22.34 -7.76 -21.41
CA CYS A 4 -21.81 -6.42 -21.57
C CYS A 4 -22.25 -5.57 -20.36
N VAL A 5 -21.28 -5.04 -19.61
CA VAL A 5 -21.54 -4.08 -18.53
C VAL A 5 -21.03 -2.73 -18.99
N VAL A 6 -21.94 -1.79 -19.25
CA VAL A 6 -21.60 -0.43 -19.67
C VAL A 6 -21.63 0.49 -18.45
N PHE A 7 -20.48 1.07 -18.12
CA PHE A 7 -20.38 2.11 -17.11
C PHE A 7 -20.38 3.48 -17.78
N ASN A 8 -21.14 4.43 -17.25
CA ASN A 8 -21.10 5.82 -17.74
C ASN A 8 -19.78 6.51 -17.35
N GLN A 9 -19.33 6.31 -16.11
CA GLN A 9 -18.03 6.76 -15.62
C GLN A 9 -17.57 5.93 -14.42
N ILE A 10 -16.25 5.81 -14.23
CA ILE A 10 -15.64 5.34 -12.99
C ILE A 10 -15.01 6.58 -12.33
N ASN A 11 -15.57 7.03 -11.21
CA ASN A 11 -15.03 8.17 -10.47
C ASN A 11 -14.25 7.68 -9.25
N VAL A 12 -12.92 7.84 -9.28
CA VAL A 12 -12.03 7.43 -8.20
C VAL A 12 -11.70 8.66 -7.36
N LEU A 13 -12.31 8.78 -6.18
CA LEU A 13 -12.16 9.96 -5.32
C LEU A 13 -10.81 10.02 -4.61
N SER A 14 -10.23 8.87 -4.29
CA SER A 14 -8.91 8.75 -3.66
C SER A 14 -8.36 7.34 -3.85
N MET A 15 -7.04 7.25 -4.01
CA MET A 15 -6.31 5.99 -3.94
C MET A 15 -5.21 6.13 -2.89
N SER A 16 -5.02 5.12 -2.06
CA SER A 16 -3.91 5.05 -1.11
C SER A 16 -2.75 4.26 -1.69
N SER A 17 -1.64 4.20 -0.96
CA SER A 17 -0.52 3.30 -1.28
C SER A 17 -1.03 1.88 -1.52
N ASN A 18 -0.39 1.17 -2.47
CA ASN A 18 -0.73 -0.21 -2.81
C ASN A 18 -2.14 -0.42 -3.39
N SER A 19 -2.62 0.48 -4.25
CA SER A 19 -3.99 0.43 -4.81
C SER A 19 -4.00 0.29 -6.34
N ILE A 20 -5.04 -0.37 -6.87
CA ILE A 20 -5.29 -0.52 -8.31
C ILE A 20 -6.78 -0.43 -8.64
N VAL A 21 -7.07 0.16 -9.80
CA VAL A 21 -8.39 0.14 -10.43
C VAL A 21 -8.24 -0.61 -11.74
N ALA A 22 -8.89 -1.77 -11.87
CA ALA A 22 -8.76 -2.64 -13.03
C ALA A 22 -10.11 -3.25 -13.46
N SER A 23 -10.22 -3.57 -14.75
CA SER A 23 -11.37 -4.23 -15.37
C SER A 23 -10.91 -5.33 -16.32
N GLY A 24 -11.65 -6.43 -16.42
CA GLY A 24 -11.30 -7.59 -17.24
C GLY A 24 -10.45 -8.63 -16.49
N GLN A 25 -9.83 -9.56 -17.21
CA GLN A 25 -8.84 -10.47 -16.63
C GLN A 25 -7.58 -9.67 -16.27
N ASN A 26 -7.16 -9.74 -15.01
CA ASN A 26 -5.98 -9.05 -14.51
C ASN A 26 -5.15 -10.02 -13.66
N SER A 27 -3.86 -10.12 -13.95
CA SER A 27 -2.89 -10.91 -13.20
C SER A 27 -1.88 -9.98 -12.56
N GLN A 28 -1.77 -10.03 -11.23
CA GLN A 28 -0.89 -9.19 -10.43
C GLN A 28 0.10 -10.06 -9.61
N PRO A 29 0.92 -10.89 -10.29
CA PRO A 29 1.92 -11.68 -9.59
C PRO A 29 2.92 -10.74 -8.93
N ASP A 30 3.41 -11.13 -7.75
CA ASP A 30 4.43 -10.39 -6.99
C ASP A 30 4.03 -8.95 -6.61
N TRP A 31 2.73 -8.64 -6.59
CA TRP A 31 2.25 -7.36 -6.08
C TRP A 31 2.54 -7.25 -4.58
N ASN A 32 3.44 -6.35 -4.21
CA ASN A 32 3.92 -6.19 -2.85
C ASN A 32 4.13 -4.70 -2.53
N SER A 33 3.77 -4.30 -1.32
CA SER A 33 4.10 -2.98 -0.77
C SER A 33 4.60 -3.15 0.64
N GLN A 34 5.82 -2.67 0.87
CA GLN A 34 6.48 -2.70 2.16
C GLN A 34 6.92 -1.28 2.51
N GLY A 35 6.86 -0.95 3.79
CA GLY A 35 7.29 0.36 4.27
C GLY A 35 7.39 0.37 5.80
N LYS A 36 8.37 1.14 6.31
CA LYS A 36 8.42 1.56 7.72
C LYS A 36 7.76 2.93 7.80
N MET A 37 6.86 3.12 8.76
CA MET A 37 6.27 4.42 9.08
C MET A 37 6.65 4.76 10.52
N ASN A 38 7.51 5.75 10.71
CA ASN A 38 7.83 6.28 12.03
C ASN A 38 7.16 7.66 12.17
N SER A 39 6.14 7.75 13.02
CA SER A 39 5.42 9.01 13.22
C SER A 39 5.97 9.84 14.39
N GLY A 40 7.00 9.36 15.11
CA GLY A 40 7.55 10.04 16.29
C GLY A 40 6.45 10.44 17.29
N ILE A 41 6.17 11.74 17.37
CA ILE A 41 5.19 12.35 18.29
C ILE A 41 3.74 12.28 17.74
N GLY A 42 3.53 11.66 16.58
CA GLY A 42 2.22 11.40 16.00
C GLY A 42 1.82 12.37 14.89
N ASN A 43 0.56 12.26 14.46
CA ASN A 43 -0.05 13.12 13.45
C ASN A 43 -1.28 13.83 14.08
N TYR A 44 -1.39 15.13 13.83
CA TYR A 44 -2.35 16.03 14.45
C TYR A 44 -3.25 16.63 13.38
N VAL A 45 -4.51 16.18 13.31
CA VAL A 45 -5.50 16.70 12.36
C VAL A 45 -6.61 17.40 13.14
N ASN A 46 -6.85 18.68 12.82
CA ASN A 46 -7.83 19.54 13.48
C ASN A 46 -7.63 19.66 15.01
N SER A 47 -6.41 19.99 15.45
CA SER A 47 -6.07 20.02 16.87
C SER A 47 -5.20 21.21 17.27
N VAL A 48 -5.37 21.67 18.51
CA VAL A 48 -4.54 22.68 19.18
C VAL A 48 -3.72 21.99 20.27
N VAL A 49 -2.39 22.10 20.20
CA VAL A 49 -1.46 21.39 21.10
C VAL A 49 -0.56 22.41 21.80
N PHE A 50 -0.54 22.40 23.14
CA PHE A 50 0.30 23.30 23.95
C PHE A 50 0.90 22.56 25.15
N GLY A 51 2.10 22.97 25.57
CA GLY A 51 2.77 22.46 26.76
C GLY A 51 3.50 21.11 26.59
N CYS A 52 3.85 20.72 25.37
CA CYS A 52 4.49 19.44 25.10
C CYS A 52 6.02 19.53 25.11
N SER A 53 6.67 18.61 25.82
CA SER A 53 8.09 18.30 25.69
C SER A 53 8.22 16.80 25.40
N SER A 54 8.99 16.45 24.38
CA SER A 54 9.14 15.07 23.93
C SER A 54 10.61 14.77 23.67
N VAL A 55 11.12 13.73 24.31
CA VAL A 55 12.45 13.17 24.04
C VAL A 55 12.24 11.79 23.46
N ILE A 56 12.70 11.58 22.22
CA ILE A 56 12.60 10.30 21.53
C ILE A 56 14.02 9.76 21.39
N ASN A 57 14.24 8.58 21.96
CA ASN A 57 15.45 7.81 21.78
C ASN A 57 15.08 6.56 20.98
N ASP A 58 15.62 6.40 19.78
CA ASP A 58 15.40 5.28 18.89
C ASP A 58 16.73 4.53 18.72
N PRO A 59 17.04 3.55 19.60
CA PRO A 59 18.34 2.89 19.62
C PRO A 59 18.32 1.58 18.81
N ASP A 60 17.71 1.56 17.63
CA ASP A 60 17.81 0.45 16.68
C ASP A 60 19.01 0.63 15.72
N PHE A 61 19.72 -0.48 15.45
CA PHE A 61 20.87 -0.50 14.52
C PHE A 61 20.43 -0.74 13.07
N VAL A 62 19.28 -1.41 12.87
CA VAL A 62 18.71 -1.68 11.55
C VAL A 62 17.20 -1.48 11.60
N ASP A 63 16.74 -0.62 10.70
CA ASP A 63 15.34 -0.25 10.55
C ASP A 63 14.68 -1.04 9.44
N THR A 64 13.75 -1.93 9.83
CA THR A 64 12.85 -2.68 8.94
C THR A 64 13.57 -3.37 7.77
N PRO A 65 14.11 -4.59 7.97
CA PRO A 65 14.61 -5.37 6.85
C PRO A 65 13.44 -5.73 5.91
N ILE A 66 13.35 -5.01 4.79
CA ILE A 66 12.41 -5.24 3.69
C ILE A 66 12.98 -6.41 2.87
N ALA A 67 12.21 -7.49 2.74
CA ALA A 67 12.58 -8.65 1.95
C ALA A 67 11.48 -8.96 0.95
N GLN A 68 11.84 -9.08 -0.32
CA GLN A 68 10.98 -9.65 -1.35
C GLN A 68 11.29 -11.15 -1.44
N PRO A 69 10.33 -12.06 -1.16
CA PRO A 69 10.59 -13.49 -1.32
C PRO A 69 10.60 -13.87 -2.81
N GLU A 70 11.67 -13.53 -3.54
CA GLU A 70 11.95 -14.10 -4.87
C GLU A 70 12.71 -15.42 -4.72
N GLY A 71 12.10 -16.40 -4.06
CA GLY A 71 12.69 -17.74 -3.94
C GLY A 71 12.28 -18.65 -5.09
N ILE A 72 11.00 -18.60 -5.47
CA ILE A 72 10.38 -19.47 -6.48
C ILE A 72 8.99 -18.91 -6.82
N ASN A 73 8.85 -18.17 -7.91
CA ASN A 73 7.54 -17.87 -8.49
C ASN A 73 7.31 -18.74 -9.74
N LEU A 74 6.76 -19.94 -9.56
CA LEU A 74 6.26 -20.78 -10.66
C LEU A 74 4.78 -20.47 -10.94
N GLN A 75 4.41 -19.20 -11.11
CA GLN A 75 3.06 -18.87 -11.56
C GLN A 75 2.96 -18.96 -13.08
N PRO A 76 1.95 -19.67 -13.63
CA PRO A 76 1.76 -19.77 -15.06
C PRO A 76 1.33 -18.41 -15.63
N THR A 77 2.08 -17.90 -16.63
CA THR A 77 1.82 -16.62 -17.31
C THR A 77 0.73 -16.69 -18.39
N SER A 78 -0.13 -17.71 -18.38
CA SER A 78 -1.32 -17.72 -19.23
C SER A 78 -2.51 -18.33 -18.49
N GLN A 79 -3.50 -17.49 -18.20
CA GLN A 79 -4.87 -17.96 -18.01
C GLN A 79 -5.60 -17.70 -19.33
N ILE A 80 -6.15 -18.77 -19.91
CA ILE A 80 -6.83 -18.81 -21.22
C ILE A 80 -8.01 -17.85 -21.24
#